data_AF-A0A3D0ZVC8-F1
#
_entry.id   AF-A0A3D0ZVC8-F1
#
_cell.length_a   1.000
_cell.length_b   1.000
_cell.length_c   1.000
_cell.angle_alpha   90.00
_cell.angle_beta   90.00
_cell.angle_gamma   90.00
#
_symmetry.space_group_name_H-M   'P 1'
#
loop_
_entity.id
_entity.type
_entity.pdbx_description
1 polymer ?
#
loop_
_entity_poly.entity_id
_entity_poly.type
_entity_poly.pdbx_seq_one_letter_code
_entity_poly.pdbx_strand_id
1 'polypeptide(L)'
;MTGFRSFDQLNSKIIRAKTPDLSMNTTISYKKPVLGKKRVCVLGIALFLFAPAVIAAQLIADTQQTADTQPSHQVSSGTFWLPSTIQLSQNSSDDLLLDEEEETLSSDELLLDESDGGDLLTDEDSLLDDGGQDDLLTESDDLLLDDGSEDSGEGDLLSDEDSLLDGESLADEAESTDEVAEAAGEETLSAAEQHEALFAESRYPSANTCAACHPKQYREWSVSQHAYAQLSPVYMAMQITINSLTSATNGDFCIRCHNQVGMNMGESIYASNLDRHPTSREGITCVVCHRVNKNYGKVSGRLALEEGDLYTAIYGPSGGGELNRVLDSPGEYQVSTDRDQPGRAIHATAEQFFALTEPAFCGSCHDVTLLNGFRLEEAFTEFKQTKAAAAGISCQDCHMGVTQGLAEGYEMGPAAEVGGVPTASRRLTNHFFAGPDYSIIHPGLFPHSVEATALATQREWLKFDYEAGWGTDEFEDSVADDHEFPEPWQWVDARYDARAILDEQFERLEWAREKRLEVLKHGFELSDIRVRSADASGISFEIDVINPMDGHGVPTGFDAERLIFLDVTVTDPVGNV
;
A
#
# COMPACT_ATOMS: atom_id res chain seq x y z
N MET A 1 50.03 29.83 -48.36
CA MET A 1 50.86 28.68 -47.93
C MET A 1 49.99 27.91 -46.93
N THR A 2 49.37 26.78 -47.30
CA THR A 2 49.92 25.39 -47.33
C THR A 2 50.21 24.85 -45.92
N GLY A 3 49.63 23.73 -45.46
CA GLY A 3 48.68 22.81 -46.12
C GLY A 3 48.16 21.67 -45.22
N PHE A 4 47.29 20.82 -45.76
CA PHE A 4 46.57 19.71 -45.09
C PHE A 4 47.44 18.48 -44.72
N ARG A 5 47.11 17.78 -43.61
CA ARG A 5 46.74 16.33 -43.50
C ARG A 5 46.76 15.86 -42.03
N SER A 6 45.61 15.51 -41.44
CA SER A 6 44.96 14.17 -41.32
C SER A 6 45.60 13.23 -40.28
N PHE A 7 44.89 12.80 -39.24
CA PHE A 7 43.87 11.72 -39.25
C PHE A 7 44.44 10.34 -39.66
N ASP A 8 45.39 9.83 -38.89
CA ASP A 8 45.52 8.40 -38.50
C ASP A 8 46.63 8.26 -37.43
N GLN A 9 46.61 7.18 -36.65
CA GLN A 9 47.53 6.87 -35.51
C GLN A 9 47.31 7.62 -34.18
N LEU A 10 46.28 7.23 -33.41
CA LEU A 10 46.32 7.24 -31.93
C LEU A 10 45.20 6.36 -31.32
N ASN A 11 45.05 5.13 -31.81
CA ASN A 11 43.94 4.25 -31.43
C ASN A 11 44.41 2.81 -31.09
N SER A 12 45.04 2.63 -29.93
CA SER A 12 45.42 1.31 -29.41
C SER A 12 45.69 1.27 -27.89
N LYS A 13 44.69 1.62 -27.07
CA LYS A 13 44.50 1.18 -25.66
C LYS A 13 43.29 1.87 -25.01
N ILE A 14 42.10 1.35 -25.27
CA ILE A 14 40.95 1.51 -24.36
C ILE A 14 40.49 0.10 -24.00
N ILE A 15 40.61 -0.25 -22.73
CA ILE A 15 40.08 -1.53 -22.22
C ILE A 15 38.59 -1.33 -22.03
N ARG A 16 37.78 -1.79 -23.00
CA ARG A 16 36.35 -1.96 -22.77
C ARG A 16 36.17 -3.07 -21.76
N ALA A 17 35.66 -2.74 -20.57
CA ALA A 17 35.03 -3.73 -19.72
C ALA A 17 33.89 -4.38 -20.53
N LYS A 18 33.86 -5.71 -20.57
CA LYS A 18 32.74 -6.44 -21.16
C LYS A 18 31.62 -6.41 -20.12
N THR A 19 30.41 -5.98 -20.51
CA THR A 19 29.23 -6.32 -19.72
C THR A 19 29.14 -7.85 -19.61
N PRO A 20 28.80 -8.40 -18.43
CA PRO A 20 28.57 -9.83 -18.31
C PRO A 20 27.33 -10.20 -19.12
N ASP A 21 27.43 -11.32 -19.82
CA ASP A 21 26.30 -12.02 -20.40
C ASP A 21 25.66 -12.85 -19.28
N LEU A 22 24.42 -12.53 -18.88
CA LEU A 22 23.74 -13.14 -17.74
C LEU A 22 22.95 -14.42 -18.11
N SER A 23 23.35 -15.10 -19.19
CA SER A 23 22.83 -16.42 -19.56
C SER A 23 23.23 -17.52 -18.56
N MET A 24 22.33 -17.83 -17.61
CA MET A 24 22.48 -18.97 -16.70
C MET A 24 22.31 -20.31 -17.42
N ASN A 25 23.41 -20.82 -17.98
CA ASN A 25 23.50 -22.12 -18.64
C ASN A 25 23.44 -23.30 -17.63
N THR A 26 22.26 -23.58 -17.08
CA THR A 26 22.03 -24.67 -16.12
C THR A 26 21.94 -26.03 -16.82
N THR A 27 23.00 -26.85 -16.70
CA THR A 27 23.04 -28.20 -17.30
C THR A 27 22.37 -29.25 -16.41
N ILE A 28 21.08 -29.50 -16.60
CA ILE A 28 20.36 -30.57 -15.89
C ILE A 28 20.71 -31.93 -16.51
N SER A 29 21.29 -32.83 -15.70
CA SER A 29 21.73 -34.16 -16.14
C SER A 29 20.94 -35.30 -15.47
N TYR A 30 19.85 -35.74 -16.11
CA TYR A 30 19.07 -36.88 -15.61
C TYR A 30 19.83 -38.20 -15.84
N LYS A 31 20.32 -38.82 -14.75
CA LYS A 31 20.89 -40.18 -14.78
C LYS A 31 19.85 -41.22 -14.43
N LYS A 32 19.58 -42.13 -15.36
CA LYS A 32 18.64 -43.23 -15.18
C LYS A 32 19.09 -44.13 -14.02
N PRO A 33 18.22 -44.46 -13.04
CA PRO A 33 18.60 -45.29 -11.89
C PRO A 33 18.94 -46.72 -12.36
N VAL A 34 20.21 -47.11 -12.20
CA VAL A 34 20.66 -48.46 -12.57
C VAL A 34 20.12 -49.47 -11.57
N LEU A 35 19.20 -50.32 -12.02
CA LEU A 35 18.53 -51.38 -11.24
C LEU A 35 19.46 -52.57 -10.93
N GLY A 36 20.56 -52.28 -10.24
CA GLY A 36 21.54 -53.26 -9.77
C GLY A 36 20.98 -54.08 -8.61
N LYS A 37 20.73 -55.39 -8.86
CA LYS A 37 20.24 -56.34 -7.84
C LYS A 37 21.27 -56.54 -6.71
N LYS A 38 21.24 -55.68 -5.69
CA LYS A 38 21.84 -55.93 -4.37
C LYS A 38 20.73 -56.13 -3.35
N ARG A 39 20.69 -57.30 -2.71
CA ARG A 39 19.89 -57.52 -1.50
C ARG A 39 20.53 -56.72 -0.36
N VAL A 40 19.78 -55.78 0.20
CA VAL A 40 20.05 -55.17 1.51
C VAL A 40 18.85 -55.51 2.38
N CYS A 41 19.10 -55.90 3.64
CA CYS A 41 18.01 -56.27 4.55
C CYS A 41 17.22 -55.01 4.95
N VAL A 42 15.90 -55.03 4.74
CA VAL A 42 15.00 -54.08 5.39
C VAL A 42 14.88 -54.48 6.85
N LEU A 43 15.53 -53.73 7.74
CA LEU A 43 15.17 -53.73 9.16
C LEU A 43 14.05 -52.70 9.32
N GLY A 44 12.81 -53.18 9.43
CA GLY A 44 11.64 -52.31 9.44
C GLY A 44 11.47 -51.58 10.77
N ILE A 45 11.38 -50.25 10.72
CA ILE A 45 10.62 -49.46 11.68
C ILE A 45 9.57 -48.69 10.88
N ALA A 46 8.32 -49.08 11.06
CA ALA A 46 7.18 -48.22 10.75
C ALA A 46 6.62 -47.74 12.09
N LEU A 47 6.23 -46.46 12.19
CA LEU A 47 4.99 -46.04 12.86
C LEU A 47 4.75 -44.51 12.74
N PHE A 48 3.49 -44.19 12.46
CA PHE A 48 2.76 -42.93 12.68
C PHE A 48 3.09 -41.63 11.92
N LEU A 49 2.04 -40.79 11.90
CA LEU A 49 1.80 -39.55 11.17
C LEU A 49 1.28 -38.48 12.16
N PHE A 50 1.20 -37.23 11.67
CA PHE A 50 0.44 -36.09 12.22
C PHE A 50 0.93 -35.34 13.47
N ALA A 51 0.57 -34.04 13.47
CA ALA A 51 0.82 -32.97 14.46
C ALA A 51 2.31 -32.58 14.66
N PRO A 52 2.64 -31.30 14.45
CA PRO A 52 2.37 -30.30 15.49
C PRO A 52 1.86 -28.95 14.94
N ALA A 53 0.53 -28.76 14.95
CA ALA A 53 -0.10 -27.45 14.72
C ALA A 53 -1.12 -27.05 15.82
N VAL A 54 -1.63 -28.03 16.58
CA VAL A 54 -2.74 -27.83 17.55
C VAL A 54 -2.26 -27.40 18.94
N ILE A 55 -1.00 -27.64 19.30
CA ILE A 55 -0.48 -27.39 20.66
C ILE A 55 -0.21 -25.90 20.93
N ALA A 56 0.06 -25.09 19.88
CA ALA A 56 0.28 -23.66 20.04
C ALA A 56 -1.00 -22.88 20.36
N ALA A 57 -2.14 -23.26 19.76
CA ALA A 57 -3.42 -22.57 19.95
C ALA A 57 -3.95 -22.68 21.39
N GLN A 58 -3.82 -23.87 22.00
CA GLN A 58 -4.39 -24.13 23.33
C GLN A 58 -3.71 -23.32 24.45
N LEU A 59 -2.41 -23.03 24.31
CA LEU A 59 -1.65 -22.27 25.32
C LEU A 59 -1.95 -20.76 25.32
N ILE A 60 -2.48 -20.22 24.21
CA ILE A 60 -2.89 -18.81 24.09
C ILE A 60 -4.28 -18.60 24.69
N ALA A 61 -5.21 -19.56 24.49
CA ALA A 61 -6.55 -19.50 25.05
C ALA A 61 -6.55 -19.45 26.60
N ASP A 62 -5.76 -20.32 27.26
CA ASP A 62 -5.66 -20.36 28.72
C ASP A 62 -5.01 -19.10 29.33
N THR A 63 -4.20 -18.34 28.56
CA THR A 63 -3.60 -17.09 29.06
C THR A 63 -4.55 -15.90 28.96
N GLN A 64 -5.42 -15.82 27.95
CA GLN A 64 -6.37 -14.72 27.82
C GLN A 64 -7.52 -14.80 28.84
N GLN A 65 -7.92 -15.99 29.29
CA GLN A 65 -9.04 -16.16 30.24
C GLN A 65 -8.72 -15.77 31.71
N THR A 66 -7.56 -15.16 31.99
CA THR A 66 -7.15 -14.72 33.34
C THR A 66 -6.87 -13.21 33.47
N ALA A 67 -7.12 -12.43 32.41
CA ALA A 67 -6.90 -10.98 32.42
C ALA A 67 -8.03 -10.18 33.13
N ASP A 68 -9.26 -10.70 33.16
CA ASP A 68 -10.44 -10.00 33.71
C ASP A 68 -10.58 -10.15 35.25
N THR A 69 -9.63 -9.62 36.02
CA THR A 69 -9.88 -9.22 37.42
C THR A 69 -9.04 -8.01 37.82
N GLN A 70 -9.67 -7.03 38.50
CA GLN A 70 -8.97 -5.82 38.97
C GLN A 70 -7.94 -6.12 40.09
N PRO A 71 -6.80 -5.41 40.12
CA PRO A 71 -5.77 -5.64 41.13
C PRO A 71 -6.17 -5.07 42.50
N SER A 72 -6.07 -5.91 43.54
CA SER A 72 -6.03 -5.45 44.94
C SER A 72 -4.69 -5.85 45.57
N HIS A 73 -4.11 -4.98 46.39
CA HIS A 73 -2.78 -5.16 46.96
C HIS A 73 -2.70 -6.40 47.88
N GLN A 74 -1.73 -7.28 47.64
CA GLN A 74 -0.81 -7.69 48.71
C GLN A 74 0.51 -8.29 48.20
N VAL A 75 1.56 -8.16 49.01
CA VAL A 75 2.92 -8.65 48.74
C VAL A 75 3.15 -9.98 49.46
N SER A 76 3.72 -10.97 48.77
CA SER A 76 4.21 -12.20 49.38
C SER A 76 5.43 -12.71 48.62
N SER A 77 6.50 -13.11 49.34
CA SER A 77 7.75 -13.58 48.77
C SER A 77 7.81 -15.11 48.70
N GLY A 78 8.23 -15.65 47.54
CA GLY A 78 8.32 -17.10 47.32
C GLY A 78 9.54 -17.49 46.49
N THR A 79 10.64 -17.83 47.14
CA THR A 79 11.85 -18.37 46.48
C THR A 79 11.66 -19.85 46.14
N PHE A 80 11.98 -20.28 44.91
CA PHE A 80 12.03 -21.70 44.55
C PHE A 80 13.36 -22.07 43.86
N TRP A 81 13.78 -23.32 44.05
CA TRP A 81 15.11 -23.82 43.65
C TRP A 81 15.08 -24.57 42.32
N LEU A 82 16.14 -24.40 41.52
CA LEU A 82 16.44 -25.22 40.35
C LEU A 82 17.45 -26.35 40.70
N PRO A 83 17.18 -27.61 40.34
CA PRO A 83 18.18 -28.68 40.33
C PRO A 83 18.86 -28.79 38.95
N SER A 84 20.19 -28.94 38.94
CA SER A 84 21.03 -28.94 37.73
C SER A 84 21.26 -30.34 37.12
N THR A 85 21.95 -30.35 35.98
CA THR A 85 22.66 -31.48 35.32
C THR A 85 21.86 -32.53 34.53
N ILE A 86 22.00 -32.47 33.21
CA ILE A 86 22.52 -33.60 32.41
C ILE A 86 23.73 -33.07 31.63
N GLN A 87 24.77 -33.90 31.45
CA GLN A 87 26.02 -33.53 30.75
C GLN A 87 26.00 -34.02 29.29
N LEU A 88 26.68 -33.29 28.40
CA LEU A 88 27.15 -33.80 27.10
C LEU A 88 28.69 -33.81 27.07
N SER A 89 29.25 -34.81 26.38
CA SER A 89 30.68 -35.14 26.43
C SER A 89 31.51 -34.42 25.36
N GLN A 90 32.74 -34.03 25.72
CA GLN A 90 33.70 -33.39 24.82
C GLN A 90 34.33 -34.35 23.80
N ASN A 91 34.52 -33.88 22.56
CA ASN A 91 35.72 -34.01 21.70
C ASN A 91 35.40 -33.39 20.32
N SER A 92 36.31 -32.70 19.62
CA SER A 92 37.70 -32.36 19.94
C SER A 92 38.17 -31.12 19.17
N SER A 93 39.09 -30.36 19.79
CA SER A 93 40.18 -29.52 19.25
C SER A 93 40.08 -28.89 17.84
N ASP A 94 40.20 -27.56 17.80
CA ASP A 94 41.31 -26.79 17.17
C ASP A 94 40.86 -25.30 17.19
N ASP A 95 41.10 -24.54 18.26
CA ASP A 95 42.38 -23.96 18.72
C ASP A 95 42.95 -22.89 17.78
N LEU A 96 42.60 -21.61 18.05
CA LEU A 96 43.43 -20.46 17.72
C LEU A 96 43.07 -19.28 18.65
N LEU A 97 44.10 -18.69 19.26
CA LEU A 97 44.00 -17.65 20.28
C LEU A 97 43.85 -16.24 19.68
N LEU A 98 43.05 -15.40 20.32
CA LEU A 98 43.30 -13.96 20.46
C LEU A 98 42.90 -13.56 21.90
N ASP A 99 43.77 -12.81 22.57
CA ASP A 99 43.62 -12.46 23.98
C ASP A 99 42.68 -11.26 24.21
N GLU A 100 42.10 -11.19 25.41
CA GLU A 100 41.33 -10.05 25.90
C GLU A 100 42.28 -9.01 26.54
N GLU A 101 42.19 -7.73 26.12
CA GLU A 101 42.61 -6.60 26.97
C GLU A 101 41.44 -5.62 27.08
N GLU A 102 40.90 -5.52 28.30
CA GLU A 102 39.81 -4.61 28.69
C GLU A 102 40.43 -3.42 29.44
N GLU A 103 40.39 -2.22 28.85
CA GLU A 103 40.61 -0.96 29.58
C GLU A 103 39.41 -0.01 29.40
N THR A 104 39.25 0.88 30.37
CA THR A 104 38.10 1.79 30.55
C THR A 104 38.55 3.25 30.39
N LEU A 105 37.70 4.22 30.79
CA LEU A 105 37.90 5.70 30.68
C LEU A 105 37.62 6.25 29.26
N SER A 106 37.18 7.51 29.07
CA SER A 106 36.55 8.52 29.97
C SER A 106 35.79 9.55 29.08
N SER A 107 35.02 10.45 29.68
CA SER A 107 34.46 11.63 29.01
C SER A 107 35.53 12.68 28.63
N ASP A 108 35.09 13.63 27.78
CA ASP A 108 35.73 14.91 27.41
C ASP A 108 36.98 14.77 26.51
N GLU A 109 37.07 15.42 25.35
CA GLU A 109 37.05 16.88 25.15
C GLU A 109 36.69 17.24 23.68
N LEU A 110 35.90 18.30 23.47
CA LEU A 110 35.54 18.82 22.14
C LEU A 110 36.41 20.05 21.80
N LEU A 111 37.21 19.95 20.74
CA LEU A 111 37.94 21.08 20.17
C LEU A 111 37.53 21.31 18.71
N LEU A 112 37.06 22.53 18.46
CA LEU A 112 36.96 23.11 17.12
C LEU A 112 38.34 23.62 16.70
N ASP A 113 38.62 23.62 15.39
CA ASP A 113 39.69 24.44 14.83
C ASP A 113 39.26 24.95 13.44
N GLU A 114 39.30 26.27 13.25
CA GLU A 114 39.05 26.95 11.98
C GLU A 114 40.37 27.50 11.45
N SER A 115 40.68 27.33 10.15
CA SER A 115 41.46 28.32 9.40
C SER A 115 41.52 28.04 7.90
N ASP A 116 41.41 29.13 7.13
CA ASP A 116 42.01 29.48 5.83
C ASP A 116 42.12 28.45 4.67
N GLY A 117 41.91 28.85 3.40
CA GLY A 117 41.50 30.16 2.90
C GLY A 117 41.98 30.46 1.46
N GLY A 118 41.16 31.17 0.69
CA GLY A 118 41.50 31.76 -0.62
C GLY A 118 41.34 30.84 -1.85
N ASP A 119 41.22 31.38 -3.08
CA ASP A 119 41.07 32.79 -3.50
C ASP A 119 40.63 32.91 -4.99
N LEU A 120 40.11 34.09 -5.40
CA LEU A 120 39.96 34.60 -6.80
C LEU A 120 39.04 33.81 -7.80
N LEU A 121 38.29 34.36 -8.78
CA LEU A 121 38.03 35.70 -9.39
C LEU A 121 36.50 35.80 -9.73
N THR A 122 35.78 36.93 -9.54
CA THR A 122 35.45 38.04 -10.50
C THR A 122 34.80 37.63 -11.84
N ASP A 123 33.89 38.40 -12.49
CA ASP A 123 33.29 39.75 -12.33
C ASP A 123 31.72 39.64 -12.40
N GLU A 124 30.80 40.60 -12.63
CA GLU A 124 30.80 42.03 -13.06
C GLU A 124 29.46 42.74 -12.62
N ASP A 125 29.54 43.94 -12.02
CA ASP A 125 28.60 45.08 -11.85
C ASP A 125 27.03 45.04 -11.72
N SER A 126 26.56 45.79 -10.70
CA SER A 126 25.57 46.92 -10.73
C SER A 126 24.26 46.84 -9.91
N LEU A 127 23.72 47.90 -9.26
CA LEU A 127 24.28 49.13 -8.62
C LEU A 127 23.18 49.84 -7.79
N LEU A 128 23.44 50.21 -6.52
CA LEU A 128 22.69 51.17 -5.66
C LEU A 128 21.24 50.79 -5.23
N ASP A 129 20.64 51.33 -4.15
CA ASP A 129 21.08 52.39 -3.21
C ASP A 129 20.66 52.13 -1.73
N ASP A 130 21.12 53.03 -0.85
CA ASP A 130 21.08 53.08 0.63
C ASP A 130 19.69 53.11 1.34
N GLY A 131 19.70 52.77 2.64
CA GLY A 131 18.99 53.58 3.65
C GLY A 131 17.94 52.91 4.56
N GLY A 132 18.36 52.35 5.72
CA GLY A 132 17.40 51.98 6.79
C GLY A 132 17.94 51.04 7.88
N GLN A 133 18.69 51.57 8.84
CA GLN A 133 19.15 50.83 10.04
C GLN A 133 18.13 50.88 11.19
N ASP A 134 18.12 49.79 11.98
CA ASP A 134 18.00 49.68 13.45
C ASP A 134 16.87 50.49 14.19
N ASP A 135 16.23 49.97 15.24
CA ASP A 135 16.89 49.28 16.34
C ASP A 135 15.99 48.35 17.20
N LEU A 136 16.65 47.35 17.78
CA LEU A 136 16.39 46.51 18.97
C LEU A 136 15.00 46.01 19.44
N LEU A 137 15.05 44.76 19.91
CA LEU A 137 14.05 44.02 20.70
C LEU A 137 14.08 44.38 22.19
N THR A 138 12.95 44.20 22.90
CA THR A 138 12.91 43.67 24.28
C THR A 138 11.60 42.92 24.56
N GLU A 139 11.67 41.86 25.36
CA GLU A 139 10.55 41.05 25.91
C GLU A 139 9.73 41.88 26.94
N SER A 140 8.52 41.53 27.42
CA SER A 140 8.14 40.26 28.08
C SER A 140 6.65 40.18 28.50
N ASP A 141 6.17 38.95 28.71
CA ASP A 141 5.29 38.44 29.78
C ASP A 141 3.91 39.09 30.17
N ASP A 142 2.85 38.40 29.73
CA ASP A 142 1.97 37.53 30.57
C ASP A 142 0.66 38.05 31.28
N LEU A 143 -0.27 37.10 31.47
CA LEU A 143 -1.47 37.01 32.36
C LEU A 143 -2.77 37.85 32.18
N LEU A 144 -3.80 37.17 31.64
CA LEU A 144 -5.13 36.84 32.23
C LEU A 144 -6.05 37.86 32.97
N LEU A 145 -7.29 37.97 32.42
CA LEU A 145 -8.64 37.91 33.05
C LEU A 145 -9.21 39.01 34.00
N ASP A 146 -10.53 39.26 33.85
CA ASP A 146 -11.50 40.02 34.71
C ASP A 146 -11.16 41.50 35.03
N ASP A 147 -12.09 42.43 35.37
CA ASP A 147 -13.56 42.53 35.27
C ASP A 147 -13.92 43.96 34.70
N GLY A 148 -15.06 44.65 34.90
CA GLY A 148 -16.32 44.42 35.61
C GLY A 148 -17.22 45.69 35.63
N SER A 149 -18.50 45.55 35.23
CA SER A 149 -19.60 46.56 35.30
C SER A 149 -19.30 47.97 34.67
N GLU A 150 -20.17 49.00 34.64
CA GLU A 150 -21.56 49.23 35.10
C GLU A 150 -22.19 50.43 34.33
N ASP A 151 -23.48 50.39 33.95
CA ASP A 151 -24.49 51.46 34.17
C ASP A 151 -25.90 50.94 33.78
N SER A 152 -26.94 51.78 33.91
CA SER A 152 -28.28 51.39 34.33
C SER A 152 -29.44 52.11 33.60
N GLY A 153 -30.66 51.57 33.72
CA GLY A 153 -31.86 52.20 33.14
C GLY A 153 -33.15 51.35 33.22
N GLU A 154 -33.95 51.58 34.26
CA GLU A 154 -35.34 51.09 34.40
C GLU A 154 -36.30 51.84 33.43
N GLY A 155 -37.50 51.37 33.07
CA GLY A 155 -38.21 50.12 33.38
C GLY A 155 -39.74 50.25 33.18
N ASP A 156 -40.46 49.23 33.65
CA ASP A 156 -41.91 49.17 33.96
C ASP A 156 -42.96 48.76 32.89
N LEU A 157 -44.06 48.22 33.44
CA LEU A 157 -45.12 47.37 32.91
C LEU A 157 -46.19 48.06 32.01
N LEU A 158 -46.92 47.24 31.24
CA LEU A 158 -48.35 46.97 31.53
C LEU A 158 -48.89 45.75 30.77
N SER A 159 -49.89 45.09 31.36
CA SER A 159 -50.66 43.97 30.83
C SER A 159 -52.04 44.42 30.32
N ASP A 160 -52.73 43.57 29.57
CA ASP A 160 -54.17 43.26 29.78
C ASP A 160 -54.58 42.00 28.97
N GLU A 161 -55.64 41.33 29.41
CA GLU A 161 -56.18 40.07 28.85
C GLU A 161 -57.47 40.32 28.05
N ASP A 162 -57.82 39.46 27.08
CA ASP A 162 -59.26 39.13 26.85
C ASP A 162 -59.54 37.78 26.13
N SER A 163 -59.65 36.73 26.95
CA SER A 163 -60.72 35.71 27.08
C SER A 163 -61.59 35.14 25.91
N LEU A 164 -62.06 33.89 26.16
CA LEU A 164 -63.21 33.14 25.56
C LEU A 164 -63.03 32.55 24.13
N LEU A 165 -63.48 31.33 23.80
CA LEU A 165 -64.57 30.50 24.35
C LEU A 165 -64.26 28.98 24.49
N ASP A 166 -65.04 28.39 25.40
CA ASP A 166 -65.41 26.98 25.63
C ASP A 166 -65.57 26.08 24.36
N GLY A 167 -65.46 24.75 24.42
CA GLY A 167 -65.19 23.84 25.55
C GLY A 167 -66.16 22.64 25.61
N GLU A 168 -65.70 21.47 26.09
CA GLU A 168 -66.53 20.44 26.78
C GLU A 168 -65.63 19.36 27.42
N SER A 169 -66.16 18.59 28.37
CA SER A 169 -65.42 17.63 29.20
C SER A 169 -65.93 16.20 29.09
N LEU A 170 -65.13 15.23 29.52
CA LEU A 170 -65.53 14.18 30.48
C LEU A 170 -64.30 13.33 30.86
N ALA A 171 -64.38 12.65 32.01
CA ALA A 171 -63.36 11.73 32.51
C ALA A 171 -64.01 10.41 32.96
N ASP A 172 -63.29 9.30 32.81
CA ASP A 172 -62.97 8.36 33.90
C ASP A 172 -62.06 7.21 33.38
N GLU A 173 -61.44 6.47 34.29
CA GLU A 173 -60.36 5.50 34.03
C GLU A 173 -60.87 4.08 33.67
N ALA A 174 -60.09 3.36 32.84
CA ALA A 174 -59.99 1.88 32.88
C ALA A 174 -58.69 1.41 32.17
N GLU A 175 -58.12 0.30 32.64
CA GLU A 175 -56.90 -0.31 32.10
C GLU A 175 -57.15 -1.12 30.81
N SER A 176 -56.24 -1.03 29.83
CA SER A 176 -55.66 -2.22 29.19
C SER A 176 -54.36 -1.89 28.44
N THR A 177 -53.41 -2.81 28.53
CA THR A 177 -52.12 -2.86 27.83
C THR A 177 -52.20 -2.66 26.32
N ASP A 178 -51.22 -1.96 25.75
CA ASP A 178 -50.60 -2.31 24.47
C ASP A 178 -49.10 -1.94 24.52
N GLU A 179 -48.23 -2.87 24.10
CA GLU A 179 -46.78 -2.68 24.06
C GLU A 179 -46.38 -2.09 22.70
N VAL A 180 -45.92 -0.83 22.69
CA VAL A 180 -45.23 -0.29 21.50
C VAL A 180 -43.78 -0.76 21.57
N ALA A 181 -43.41 -1.72 20.73
CA ALA A 181 -42.06 -2.28 20.69
C ALA A 181 -41.02 -1.18 20.42
N GLU A 182 -39.97 -1.12 21.23
CA GLU A 182 -38.81 -0.28 20.97
C GLU A 182 -38.13 -0.74 19.67
N ALA A 183 -37.75 0.21 18.81
CA ALA A 183 -36.93 -0.09 17.65
C ALA A 183 -35.56 -0.63 18.12
N ALA A 184 -35.11 -1.74 17.53
CA ALA A 184 -33.76 -2.24 17.77
C ALA A 184 -32.75 -1.14 17.38
N GLY A 185 -31.78 -0.89 18.26
CA GLY A 185 -30.88 0.25 18.09
C GLY A 185 -29.94 0.07 16.91
N GLU A 186 -29.98 1.01 15.98
CA GLU A 186 -28.85 1.27 15.08
C GLU A 186 -27.63 1.60 15.94
N GLU A 187 -26.52 0.85 15.81
CA GLU A 187 -25.21 1.32 16.32
C GLU A 187 -24.68 2.41 15.40
N THR A 188 -25.36 3.57 15.41
CA THR A 188 -24.86 4.78 14.77
C THR A 188 -23.49 5.12 15.37
N LEU A 189 -22.47 5.25 14.52
CA LEU A 189 -21.16 5.77 14.90
C LEU A 189 -21.34 7.00 15.79
N SER A 190 -20.56 7.11 16.87
CA SER A 190 -20.72 8.23 17.79
C SER A 190 -20.51 9.56 17.09
N ALA A 191 -21.08 10.64 17.63
CA ALA A 191 -20.89 11.97 17.05
C ALA A 191 -19.40 12.40 17.00
N ALA A 192 -18.51 11.75 17.77
CA ALA A 192 -17.07 11.92 17.64
C ALA A 192 -16.51 11.20 16.39
N GLU A 193 -16.86 9.93 16.19
CA GLU A 193 -16.41 9.14 15.02
C GLU A 193 -16.96 9.69 13.70
N GLN A 194 -18.19 10.20 13.69
CA GLN A 194 -18.76 10.89 12.52
C GLN A 194 -18.01 12.20 12.21
N HIS A 195 -17.62 12.98 13.22
CA HIS A 195 -16.77 14.17 13.01
C HIS A 195 -15.35 13.79 12.58
N GLU A 196 -14.75 12.74 13.14
CA GLU A 196 -13.41 12.26 12.77
C GLU A 196 -13.36 11.83 11.29
N ALA A 197 -14.37 11.08 10.82
CA ALA A 197 -14.48 10.68 9.42
C ALA A 197 -14.62 11.89 8.46
N LEU A 198 -15.47 12.87 8.81
CA LEU A 198 -15.60 14.12 8.04
C LEU A 198 -14.32 14.97 8.08
N PHE A 199 -13.61 14.98 9.21
CA PHE A 199 -12.37 15.73 9.41
C PHE A 199 -11.19 15.09 8.66
N ALA A 200 -11.15 13.77 8.51
CA ALA A 200 -10.11 13.07 7.77
C ALA A 200 -10.33 13.10 6.24
N GLU A 201 -11.59 13.06 5.74
CA GLU A 201 -11.90 13.50 4.35
C GLU A 201 -11.39 14.93 4.08
N SER A 202 -11.41 15.81 5.11
CA SER A 202 -10.92 17.18 4.98
C SER A 202 -9.39 17.32 4.85
N ARG A 203 -8.63 16.27 5.17
CA ARG A 203 -7.16 16.22 5.08
C ARG A 203 -6.67 15.33 3.94
N TYR A 204 -7.29 14.17 3.74
CA TYR A 204 -6.93 13.18 2.74
C TYR A 204 -8.20 12.52 2.15
N PRO A 205 -8.76 13.07 1.06
CA PRO A 205 -9.98 12.53 0.45
C PRO A 205 -9.76 11.12 -0.12
N SER A 206 -10.81 10.30 -0.03
CA SER A 206 -10.87 8.92 -0.53
C SER A 206 -10.73 8.85 -2.05
N ALA A 207 -10.17 7.76 -2.57
CA ALA A 207 -10.22 7.44 -3.99
C ALA A 207 -11.66 7.37 -4.54
N ASN A 208 -12.66 7.06 -3.71
CA ASN A 208 -14.08 7.10 -4.08
C ASN A 208 -14.51 8.53 -4.46
N THR A 209 -14.00 9.54 -3.76
CA THR A 209 -14.21 10.96 -4.07
C THR A 209 -13.55 11.34 -5.40
N CYS A 210 -12.43 10.71 -5.77
CA CYS A 210 -11.82 10.85 -7.10
C CYS A 210 -12.62 10.12 -8.21
N ALA A 211 -13.24 8.98 -7.91
CA ALA A 211 -13.96 8.13 -8.87
C ALA A 211 -15.08 8.87 -9.61
N ALA A 212 -15.77 9.79 -8.93
CA ALA A 212 -16.89 10.57 -9.46
C ALA A 212 -16.52 11.48 -10.66
N CYS A 213 -15.22 11.76 -10.86
CA CYS A 213 -14.70 12.49 -12.02
C CYS A 213 -13.67 11.67 -12.83
N HIS A 214 -12.97 10.71 -12.21
CA HIS A 214 -11.92 9.90 -12.84
C HIS A 214 -12.24 8.39 -12.86
N PRO A 215 -13.41 7.97 -13.39
CA PRO A 215 -13.90 6.60 -13.24
C PRO A 215 -12.97 5.55 -13.90
N LYS A 216 -12.30 5.90 -15.00
CA LYS A 216 -11.33 4.99 -15.65
C LYS A 216 -10.12 4.73 -14.76
N GLN A 217 -9.48 5.79 -14.29
CA GLN A 217 -8.26 5.70 -13.49
C GLN A 217 -8.55 5.02 -12.14
N TYR A 218 -9.71 5.32 -11.54
CA TYR A 218 -10.20 4.59 -10.37
C TYR A 218 -10.38 3.09 -10.66
N ARG A 219 -11.09 2.69 -11.74
CA ARG A 219 -11.32 1.27 -12.06
C ARG A 219 -10.03 0.49 -12.36
N GLU A 220 -9.03 1.13 -12.97
CA GLU A 220 -7.70 0.55 -13.16
C GLU A 220 -6.95 0.40 -11.83
N TRP A 221 -6.99 1.44 -10.99
CA TRP A 221 -6.31 1.49 -9.70
C TRP A 221 -6.95 0.56 -8.66
N SER A 222 -8.27 0.42 -8.60
CA SER A 222 -8.97 -0.18 -7.46
C SER A 222 -8.71 -1.69 -7.29
N VAL A 223 -8.21 -2.35 -8.35
CA VAL A 223 -7.76 -3.75 -8.39
C VAL A 223 -6.22 -3.90 -8.49
N SER A 224 -5.48 -2.80 -8.53
CA SER A 224 -4.00 -2.79 -8.55
C SER A 224 -3.38 -3.30 -7.25
N GLN A 225 -2.11 -3.67 -7.27
CA GLN A 225 -1.37 -3.98 -6.03
C GLN A 225 -1.04 -2.73 -5.20
N HIS A 226 -1.06 -1.55 -5.81
CA HIS A 226 -1.02 -0.27 -5.10
C HIS A 226 -2.23 -0.09 -4.17
N ALA A 227 -3.45 -0.35 -4.66
CA ALA A 227 -4.67 -0.29 -3.85
C ALA A 227 -4.79 -1.46 -2.84
N TYR A 228 -4.13 -2.59 -3.11
CA TYR A 228 -4.09 -3.75 -2.21
C TYR A 228 -3.03 -3.64 -1.09
N ALA A 229 -2.10 -2.69 -1.20
CA ALA A 229 -0.85 -2.68 -0.41
C ALA A 229 -1.07 -2.78 1.11
N GLN A 230 -2.03 -2.04 1.66
CA GLN A 230 -2.39 -2.11 3.08
C GLN A 230 -3.36 -3.26 3.42
N LEU A 231 -4.20 -3.69 2.47
CA LEU A 231 -5.19 -4.74 2.68
C LEU A 231 -4.60 -6.16 2.72
N SER A 232 -3.43 -6.38 2.13
CA SER A 232 -2.77 -7.69 2.07
C SER A 232 -2.52 -8.29 3.48
N PRO A 233 -3.17 -9.42 3.82
CA PRO A 233 -3.00 -10.06 5.13
C PRO A 233 -1.62 -10.72 5.25
N VAL A 234 -0.98 -11.08 4.13
CA VAL A 234 0.38 -11.61 4.09
C VAL A 234 1.38 -10.54 4.55
N TYR A 235 1.27 -9.32 4.01
CA TYR A 235 2.09 -8.18 4.45
C TYR A 235 1.80 -7.82 5.92
N MET A 236 0.53 -7.75 6.33
CA MET A 236 0.19 -7.42 7.72
C MET A 236 0.73 -8.45 8.71
N ALA A 237 0.62 -9.75 8.41
CA ALA A 237 1.22 -10.81 9.22
C ALA A 237 2.77 -10.67 9.26
N MET A 238 3.41 -10.47 8.11
CA MET A 238 4.86 -10.27 8.02
C MET A 238 5.34 -9.05 8.83
N GLN A 239 4.67 -7.90 8.72
CA GLN A 239 4.99 -6.70 9.49
C GLN A 239 4.86 -6.95 11.01
N ILE A 240 3.76 -7.55 11.45
CA ILE A 240 3.51 -7.82 12.87
C ILE A 240 4.54 -8.82 13.41
N THR A 241 4.87 -9.87 12.65
CA THR A 241 5.91 -10.85 13.03
C THR A 241 7.31 -10.23 13.07
N ILE A 242 7.72 -9.43 12.07
CA ILE A 242 9.02 -8.77 12.07
C ILE A 242 9.14 -7.76 13.23
N ASN A 243 8.10 -6.95 13.47
CA ASN A 243 8.09 -6.05 14.62
C ASN A 243 8.08 -6.81 15.97
N SER A 244 7.39 -7.95 16.07
CA SER A 244 7.45 -8.78 17.28
C SER A 244 8.87 -9.36 17.51
N LEU A 245 9.51 -9.91 16.47
CA LEU A 245 10.85 -10.49 16.54
C LEU A 245 11.96 -9.46 16.79
N THR A 246 11.77 -8.21 16.37
CA THR A 246 12.73 -7.11 16.52
C THR A 246 12.46 -6.22 17.75
N SER A 247 11.55 -6.63 18.65
CA SER A 247 11.13 -5.80 19.81
C SER A 247 10.69 -4.39 19.40
N ALA A 248 9.93 -4.31 18.30
CA ALA A 248 9.47 -3.10 17.62
C ALA A 248 10.56 -2.14 17.09
N THR A 249 11.85 -2.52 17.09
CA THR A 249 12.94 -1.65 16.60
C THR A 249 12.93 -1.45 15.07
N ASN A 250 12.25 -2.32 14.32
CA ASN A 250 11.95 -2.11 12.90
C ASN A 250 10.86 -1.03 12.68
N GLY A 251 9.97 -0.83 13.66
CA GLY A 251 8.97 0.24 13.68
C GLY A 251 8.09 0.32 12.44
N ASP A 252 8.01 1.52 11.86
CA ASP A 252 7.20 1.87 10.68
C ASP A 252 7.84 1.48 9.33
N PHE A 253 8.91 0.67 9.33
CA PHE A 253 9.74 0.44 8.15
C PHE A 253 9.00 -0.16 6.95
N CYS A 254 8.04 -1.06 7.18
CA CYS A 254 7.25 -1.63 6.08
C CYS A 254 6.05 -0.74 5.73
N ILE A 255 5.24 -0.36 6.72
CA ILE A 255 3.99 0.42 6.50
C ILE A 255 4.19 1.78 5.84
N ARG A 256 5.34 2.46 6.00
CA ARG A 256 5.66 3.68 5.24
C ARG A 256 5.63 3.49 3.72
N CYS A 257 5.81 2.26 3.22
CA CYS A 257 5.71 1.92 1.80
C CYS A 257 4.34 1.37 1.40
N HIS A 258 3.43 1.09 2.35
CA HIS A 258 2.14 0.42 2.10
C HIS A 258 0.91 1.27 2.46
N ASN A 259 1.03 2.25 3.36
CA ASN A 259 -0.05 3.11 3.85
C ASN A 259 0.50 4.49 4.26
N GLN A 260 0.89 5.31 3.29
CA GLN A 260 1.45 6.65 3.53
C GLN A 260 0.42 7.58 4.17
N VAL A 261 -0.87 7.46 3.81
CA VAL A 261 -1.95 8.30 4.37
C VAL A 261 -2.10 8.07 5.87
N GLY A 262 -2.22 6.81 6.30
CA GLY A 262 -2.26 6.45 7.71
C GLY A 262 -1.02 6.89 8.47
N MET A 263 0.17 6.79 7.88
CA MET A 263 1.41 7.27 8.52
C MET A 263 1.50 8.80 8.60
N ASN A 264 0.95 9.55 7.63
CA ASN A 264 0.87 11.01 7.71
C ASN A 264 -0.23 11.48 8.69
N MET A 265 -1.27 10.67 8.93
CA MET A 265 -2.27 10.93 9.98
C MET A 265 -1.83 10.46 11.39
N GLY A 266 -0.73 9.71 11.51
CA GLY A 266 -0.26 9.17 12.79
C GLY A 266 -1.00 7.92 13.28
N GLU A 267 -1.65 7.17 12.38
CA GLU A 267 -2.29 5.88 12.71
C GLU A 267 -1.29 4.90 13.33
N SER A 268 -1.76 4.07 14.27
CA SER A 268 -0.96 2.97 14.80
C SER A 268 -0.51 2.01 13.69
N ILE A 269 0.78 1.66 13.71
CA ILE A 269 1.36 0.63 12.82
C ILE A 269 0.76 -0.77 13.05
N TYR A 270 0.05 -0.96 14.16
CA TYR A 270 -0.65 -2.19 14.54
C TYR A 270 -2.18 -2.10 14.39
N ALA A 271 -2.74 -0.97 13.92
CA ALA A 271 -4.18 -0.85 13.71
C ALA A 271 -4.68 -1.87 12.66
N SER A 272 -5.81 -2.49 12.98
CA SER A 272 -6.54 -3.42 12.12
C SER A 272 -7.11 -2.69 10.90
N ASN A 273 -7.10 -3.34 9.74
CA ASN A 273 -7.71 -2.78 8.52
C ASN A 273 -9.22 -2.55 8.67
N LEU A 274 -9.88 -3.22 9.61
CA LEU A 274 -11.30 -3.00 9.94
C LEU A 274 -11.53 -1.65 10.66
N ASP A 275 -10.47 -1.04 11.20
CA ASP A 275 -10.52 0.06 12.17
C ASP A 275 -9.69 1.29 11.76
N ARG A 276 -8.91 1.22 10.69
CA ARG A 276 -8.20 2.37 10.08
C ARG A 276 -9.16 3.38 9.45
N HIS A 277 -8.71 4.61 9.19
CA HIS A 277 -9.48 5.54 8.35
C HIS A 277 -9.66 4.96 6.93
N PRO A 278 -10.84 5.11 6.26
CA PRO A 278 -11.05 4.61 4.90
C PRO A 278 -9.92 4.90 3.91
N THR A 279 -9.48 6.16 3.78
CA THR A 279 -8.37 6.55 2.87
C THR A 279 -7.03 5.86 3.20
N SER A 280 -6.82 5.38 4.43
CA SER A 280 -5.65 4.59 4.82
C SER A 280 -5.77 3.11 4.41
N ARG A 281 -7.00 2.57 4.36
CA ARG A 281 -7.28 1.20 3.90
C ARG A 281 -7.01 1.05 2.40
N GLU A 282 -7.09 2.15 1.66
CA GLU A 282 -6.77 2.24 0.22
C GLU A 282 -5.27 2.08 -0.12
N GLY A 283 -4.38 2.07 0.88
CA GLY A 283 -2.96 1.84 0.67
C GLY A 283 -2.27 2.94 -0.15
N ILE A 284 -1.77 2.60 -1.34
CA ILE A 284 -1.20 3.57 -2.29
C ILE A 284 -2.34 4.20 -3.10
N THR A 285 -3.15 5.01 -2.43
CA THR A 285 -4.30 5.72 -3.01
C THR A 285 -3.87 6.89 -3.91
N CYS A 286 -4.82 7.45 -4.67
CA CYS A 286 -4.63 8.57 -5.59
C CYS A 286 -3.84 9.72 -4.94
N VAL A 287 -4.17 10.10 -3.69
CA VAL A 287 -3.47 11.19 -2.98
C VAL A 287 -2.01 10.87 -2.65
N VAL A 288 -1.60 9.61 -2.50
CA VAL A 288 -0.19 9.24 -2.25
C VAL A 288 0.71 9.65 -3.42
N CYS A 289 0.18 9.65 -4.65
CA CYS A 289 0.89 10.17 -5.81
C CYS A 289 0.58 11.64 -6.13
N HIS A 290 -0.67 12.06 -5.94
CA HIS A 290 -1.18 13.35 -6.43
C HIS A 290 -1.21 14.49 -5.39
N ARG A 291 -0.86 14.22 -4.12
CA ARG A 291 -0.59 15.22 -3.06
C ARG A 291 0.91 15.36 -2.74
N VAL A 292 1.80 15.08 -3.70
CA VAL A 292 3.26 15.23 -3.50
C VAL A 292 3.78 16.40 -4.33
N ASN A 293 4.31 17.43 -3.66
CA ASN A 293 4.88 18.63 -4.30
C ASN A 293 6.43 18.67 -4.31
N LYS A 294 7.10 17.74 -3.64
CA LYS A 294 8.57 17.68 -3.48
C LYS A 294 9.12 16.40 -4.07
N ASN A 295 10.25 16.50 -4.78
CA ASN A 295 10.99 15.32 -5.22
C ASN A 295 11.90 14.84 -4.08
N TYR A 296 11.45 13.82 -3.35
CA TYR A 296 12.17 13.23 -2.23
C TYR A 296 13.36 12.35 -2.67
N GLY A 297 13.30 11.76 -3.86
CA GLY A 297 14.28 10.78 -4.32
C GLY A 297 14.28 9.52 -3.45
N LYS A 298 15.46 8.96 -3.19
CA LYS A 298 15.63 7.68 -2.48
C LYS A 298 15.40 7.82 -0.97
N VAL A 299 14.15 7.77 -0.54
CA VAL A 299 13.73 7.87 0.88
C VAL A 299 13.09 6.60 1.44
N SER A 300 12.96 5.55 0.63
CA SER A 300 12.33 4.27 0.98
C SER A 300 11.01 4.46 1.75
N GLY A 301 10.02 5.06 1.08
CA GLY A 301 8.64 5.24 1.55
C GLY A 301 8.36 6.46 2.43
N ARG A 302 9.36 7.11 3.04
CA ARG A 302 9.12 8.31 3.87
C ARG A 302 8.78 9.55 3.03
N LEU A 303 7.52 9.67 2.64
CA LEU A 303 6.93 10.79 1.91
C LEU A 303 5.98 11.56 2.83
N ALA A 304 6.13 12.88 2.90
CA ALA A 304 5.09 13.74 3.46
C ALA A 304 4.12 14.13 2.36
N LEU A 305 2.82 14.08 2.67
CA LEU A 305 1.74 14.43 1.75
C LEU A 305 1.24 15.84 2.06
N GLU A 306 0.82 16.58 1.04
CA GLU A 306 0.18 17.89 1.22
C GLU A 306 -1.28 17.69 1.64
N GLU A 307 -1.65 18.25 2.80
CA GLU A 307 -2.98 18.10 3.37
C GLU A 307 -4.01 18.99 2.66
N GLY A 308 -5.19 18.41 2.43
CA GLY A 308 -6.35 19.15 1.97
C GLY A 308 -7.40 18.27 1.29
N ASP A 309 -8.65 18.69 1.46
CA ASP A 309 -9.83 18.08 0.87
C ASP A 309 -9.91 18.28 -0.65
N LEU A 310 -11.02 17.84 -1.26
CA LEU A 310 -11.21 17.91 -2.71
C LEU A 310 -10.96 19.30 -3.32
N TYR A 311 -11.06 20.41 -2.59
CA TYR A 311 -10.83 21.75 -3.13
C TYR A 311 -9.33 22.15 -3.24
N THR A 312 -8.42 21.49 -2.53
CA THR A 312 -6.98 21.86 -2.51
C THR A 312 -6.22 21.38 -3.77
N ALA A 313 -5.06 21.99 -4.06
CA ALA A 313 -4.21 21.77 -5.24
C ALA A 313 -3.77 20.31 -5.51
N ILE A 314 -3.97 19.81 -6.74
CA ILE A 314 -3.59 18.45 -7.17
C ILE A 314 -2.38 18.46 -8.13
N TYR A 315 -1.40 17.59 -7.91
CA TYR A 315 -0.16 17.54 -8.69
C TYR A 315 -0.23 16.51 -9.83
N GLY A 316 0.22 16.87 -11.03
CA GLY A 316 0.15 16.00 -12.21
C GLY A 316 1.13 16.34 -13.35
N PRO A 317 1.12 15.58 -14.45
CA PRO A 317 2.15 15.69 -15.50
C PRO A 317 1.97 16.88 -16.46
N SER A 318 0.81 17.54 -16.46
CA SER A 318 0.42 18.50 -17.53
C SER A 318 -0.12 19.85 -17.03
N GLY A 319 -0.26 20.06 -15.72
CA GLY A 319 -0.79 21.29 -15.14
C GLY A 319 -2.27 21.58 -15.48
N GLY A 320 -2.73 22.74 -15.03
CA GLY A 320 -4.16 23.08 -14.94
C GLY A 320 -4.83 23.63 -16.20
N GLY A 321 -4.20 23.57 -17.37
CA GLY A 321 -4.78 24.15 -18.60
C GLY A 321 -6.17 23.61 -18.95
N GLU A 322 -6.40 22.32 -18.72
CA GLU A 322 -7.72 21.69 -18.91
C GLU A 322 -8.69 21.94 -17.76
N LEU A 323 -8.20 22.05 -16.51
CA LEU A 323 -9.01 22.44 -15.37
C LEU A 323 -9.58 23.86 -15.58
N ASN A 324 -8.73 24.81 -16.00
CA ASN A 324 -9.16 26.18 -16.28
C ASN A 324 -10.26 26.21 -17.35
N ARG A 325 -10.14 25.41 -18.43
CA ARG A 325 -11.18 25.28 -19.46
C ARG A 325 -12.52 24.79 -18.92
N VAL A 326 -12.49 23.85 -17.96
CA VAL A 326 -13.66 23.32 -17.26
C VAL A 326 -14.27 24.38 -16.33
N LEU A 327 -13.44 25.11 -15.58
CA LEU A 327 -13.88 26.17 -14.65
C LEU A 327 -14.40 27.43 -15.38
N ASP A 328 -13.87 27.76 -16.56
CA ASP A 328 -14.38 28.80 -17.46
C ASP A 328 -15.77 28.44 -18.05
N SER A 329 -16.20 27.18 -17.90
CA SER A 329 -17.42 26.62 -18.50
C SER A 329 -18.39 26.03 -17.45
N PRO A 330 -18.70 26.71 -16.34
CA PRO A 330 -19.35 26.08 -15.18
C PRO A 330 -20.78 25.62 -15.45
N GLY A 331 -21.48 26.24 -16.41
CA GLY A 331 -22.81 25.80 -16.86
C GLY A 331 -22.82 24.51 -17.69
N GLU A 332 -21.66 24.06 -18.19
CA GLU A 332 -21.49 22.81 -18.94
C GLU A 332 -21.13 21.65 -17.98
N TYR A 333 -20.09 21.84 -17.17
CA TYR A 333 -19.55 20.80 -16.27
C TYR A 333 -20.23 20.74 -14.88
N GLN A 334 -20.95 21.79 -14.52
CA GLN A 334 -21.68 21.94 -13.25
C GLN A 334 -20.77 21.75 -12.03
N VAL A 335 -19.62 22.44 -12.02
CA VAL A 335 -18.61 22.38 -10.95
C VAL A 335 -18.46 23.70 -10.20
N SER A 336 -17.96 23.62 -8.96
CA SER A 336 -17.55 24.76 -8.15
C SER A 336 -16.24 24.47 -7.41
N THR A 337 -15.38 25.49 -7.33
CA THR A 337 -14.19 25.54 -6.45
C THR A 337 -14.46 26.31 -5.15
N ASP A 338 -15.67 26.85 -4.99
CA ASP A 338 -16.15 27.58 -3.83
C ASP A 338 -17.21 26.71 -3.11
N ARG A 339 -17.06 26.56 -1.79
CA ARG A 339 -17.87 25.68 -0.93
C ARG A 339 -19.31 26.17 -0.81
N ASP A 340 -19.52 27.48 -0.89
CA ASP A 340 -20.81 28.12 -0.67
C ASP A 340 -21.61 28.29 -1.99
N GLN A 341 -21.04 27.89 -3.14
CA GLN A 341 -21.66 28.02 -4.46
C GLN A 341 -22.24 26.69 -4.96
N PRO A 342 -23.39 26.70 -5.67
CA PRO A 342 -24.01 25.49 -6.17
C PRO A 342 -23.21 24.87 -7.34
N GLY A 343 -22.61 23.71 -7.09
CA GLY A 343 -21.94 22.89 -8.10
C GLY A 343 -21.34 21.62 -7.48
N ARG A 344 -20.84 20.71 -8.31
CA ARG A 344 -19.99 19.60 -7.86
C ARG A 344 -18.63 20.15 -7.44
N ALA A 345 -18.19 19.81 -6.22
CA ALA A 345 -16.86 20.15 -5.74
C ALA A 345 -15.75 19.67 -6.70
N ILE A 346 -14.70 20.47 -6.87
CA ILE A 346 -13.51 20.13 -7.68
C ILE A 346 -12.27 20.84 -7.11
N HIS A 347 -11.09 20.25 -7.34
CA HIS A 347 -9.81 20.84 -6.97
C HIS A 347 -9.59 22.20 -7.63
N ALA A 348 -9.26 23.21 -6.82
CA ALA A 348 -9.15 24.60 -7.27
C ALA A 348 -7.96 24.85 -8.21
N THR A 349 -6.88 24.07 -8.07
CA THR A 349 -5.75 24.08 -9.01
C THR A 349 -5.32 22.66 -9.35
N ALA A 350 -4.74 22.51 -10.54
CA ALA A 350 -3.95 21.35 -10.91
C ALA A 350 -2.57 21.84 -11.37
N GLU A 351 -1.51 21.36 -10.72
CA GLU A 351 -0.15 21.89 -10.86
C GLU A 351 0.76 20.90 -11.59
N GLN A 352 1.72 21.41 -12.36
CA GLN A 352 2.65 20.55 -13.09
C GLN A 352 3.82 20.14 -12.19
N PHE A 353 3.87 18.87 -11.83
CA PHE A 353 4.96 18.28 -11.05
C PHE A 353 5.75 17.28 -11.91
N PHE A 354 6.90 17.73 -12.44
CA PHE A 354 7.68 16.97 -13.43
C PHE A 354 8.21 15.63 -12.88
N ALA A 355 8.42 15.49 -11.58
CA ALA A 355 8.95 14.24 -11.02
C ALA A 355 8.00 13.06 -11.23
N LEU A 356 6.67 13.27 -11.31
CA LEU A 356 5.70 12.22 -11.63
C LEU A 356 5.93 11.55 -12.99
N THR A 357 6.62 12.22 -13.93
CA THR A 357 7.01 11.64 -15.23
C THR A 357 8.41 11.02 -15.23
N GLU A 358 9.13 11.06 -14.12
CA GLU A 358 10.48 10.51 -13.99
C GLU A 358 10.48 9.14 -13.27
N PRO A 359 11.33 8.17 -13.67
CA PRO A 359 11.54 6.92 -12.94
C PRO A 359 11.95 7.10 -11.47
N ALA A 360 12.59 8.22 -11.15
CA ALA A 360 13.05 8.55 -9.81
C ALA A 360 11.91 8.72 -8.79
N PHE A 361 10.70 9.03 -9.24
CA PHE A 361 9.52 9.10 -8.37
C PHE A 361 9.13 7.71 -7.86
N CYS A 362 9.03 6.73 -8.76
CA CYS A 362 8.80 5.32 -8.40
C CYS A 362 9.90 4.79 -7.47
N GLY A 363 11.15 5.19 -7.70
CA GLY A 363 12.31 4.92 -6.84
C GLY A 363 12.27 5.55 -5.44
N SER A 364 11.23 6.29 -5.08
CA SER A 364 10.95 6.67 -3.69
C SER A 364 10.48 5.48 -2.84
N CYS A 365 9.80 4.51 -3.47
CA CYS A 365 9.32 3.29 -2.85
C CYS A 365 10.08 2.05 -3.37
N HIS A 366 10.30 1.95 -4.68
CA HIS A 366 10.97 0.81 -5.35
C HIS A 366 12.51 0.89 -5.35
N ASP A 367 13.07 1.33 -4.22
CA ASP A 367 14.50 1.36 -3.92
C ASP A 367 14.64 1.36 -2.39
N VAL A 368 14.59 0.17 -1.79
CA VAL A 368 14.44 -0.01 -0.35
C VAL A 368 15.78 -0.38 0.27
N THR A 369 16.23 0.42 1.24
CA THR A 369 17.45 0.13 2.01
C THR A 369 17.12 0.06 3.51
N LEU A 370 17.57 -1.02 4.16
CA LEU A 370 17.47 -1.21 5.61
C LEU A 370 18.37 -0.21 6.36
N LEU A 371 18.09 0.00 7.66
CA LEU A 371 18.84 0.93 8.53
C LEU A 371 20.35 0.62 8.63
N ASN A 372 20.77 -0.62 8.33
CA ASN A 372 22.17 -1.06 8.31
C ASN A 372 22.86 -0.89 6.94
N GLY A 373 22.18 -0.30 5.95
CA GLY A 373 22.70 -0.11 4.59
C GLY A 373 22.55 -1.32 3.66
N PHE A 374 21.99 -2.44 4.13
CA PHE A 374 21.63 -3.58 3.27
C PHE A 374 20.43 -3.20 2.38
N ARG A 375 20.49 -3.53 1.09
CA ARG A 375 19.43 -3.23 0.13
C ARG A 375 18.45 -4.39 0.07
N LEU A 376 17.16 -4.08 0.21
CA LEU A 376 16.06 -5.03 0.31
C LEU A 376 15.25 -5.13 -1.00
N GLU A 377 15.27 -4.07 -1.79
CA GLU A 377 14.73 -3.99 -3.14
C GLU A 377 15.57 -2.98 -3.94
N GLU A 378 16.09 -3.40 -5.09
CA GLU A 378 16.99 -2.58 -5.93
C GLU A 378 16.38 -2.18 -7.28
N ALA A 379 15.08 -2.39 -7.52
CA ALA A 379 14.45 -2.28 -8.85
C ALA A 379 14.80 -0.98 -9.61
N PHE A 380 14.77 0.19 -8.94
CA PHE A 380 15.20 1.46 -9.56
C PHE A 380 16.72 1.56 -9.80
N THR A 381 17.54 1.00 -8.90
CA THR A 381 19.01 0.94 -9.05
C THR A 381 19.47 -0.05 -10.13
N GLU A 382 18.75 -1.16 -10.32
CA GLU A 382 18.88 -2.06 -11.47
C GLU A 382 18.53 -1.31 -12.75
N PHE A 383 17.32 -0.73 -12.82
CA PHE A 383 16.81 0.00 -13.99
C PHE A 383 17.78 1.05 -14.49
N LYS A 384 18.41 1.84 -13.61
CA LYS A 384 19.40 2.86 -13.98
C LYS A 384 20.65 2.33 -14.71
N GLN A 385 20.84 1.01 -14.79
CA GLN A 385 21.97 0.36 -15.46
C GLN A 385 21.57 -0.34 -16.79
N THR A 386 20.28 -0.33 -17.15
CA THR A 386 19.76 -1.09 -18.31
C THR A 386 19.69 -0.27 -19.60
N LYS A 387 19.37 -0.93 -20.72
CA LYS A 387 19.23 -0.24 -22.02
C LYS A 387 17.99 0.65 -22.07
N ALA A 388 16.90 0.32 -21.34
CA ALA A 388 15.71 1.16 -21.26
C ALA A 388 16.03 2.55 -20.70
N ALA A 389 16.69 2.61 -19.53
CA ALA A 389 17.11 3.88 -18.93
C ALA A 389 18.08 4.65 -19.84
N ALA A 390 19.03 3.96 -20.48
CA ALA A 390 19.95 4.57 -21.44
C ALA A 390 19.27 5.09 -22.73
N ALA A 391 18.08 4.58 -23.06
CA ALA A 391 17.24 5.03 -24.17
C ALA A 391 16.21 6.11 -23.78
N GLY A 392 16.09 6.44 -22.48
CA GLY A 392 15.08 7.36 -21.96
C GLY A 392 13.69 6.76 -21.81
N ILE A 393 13.56 5.43 -21.83
CA ILE A 393 12.31 4.72 -21.53
C ILE A 393 12.14 4.70 -20.00
N SER A 394 10.98 5.15 -19.52
CA SER A 394 10.66 5.27 -18.10
C SER A 394 9.93 4.05 -17.53
N CYS A 395 9.85 3.94 -16.20
CA CYS A 395 9.00 2.94 -15.52
C CYS A 395 7.53 3.10 -15.96
N GLN A 396 7.10 4.34 -16.12
CA GLN A 396 5.76 4.73 -16.57
C GLN A 396 5.46 4.25 -18.00
N ASP A 397 6.46 4.12 -18.88
CA ASP A 397 6.24 3.66 -20.26
C ASP A 397 5.93 2.16 -20.33
N CYS A 398 6.49 1.34 -19.44
CA CYS A 398 6.22 -0.09 -19.37
C CYS A 398 5.05 -0.46 -18.43
N HIS A 399 4.90 0.21 -17.28
CA HIS A 399 3.91 -0.18 -16.26
C HIS A 399 2.62 0.67 -16.27
N MET A 400 2.59 1.76 -17.04
CA MET A 400 1.39 2.60 -17.23
C MET A 400 1.01 2.78 -18.70
N GLY A 401 1.63 2.02 -19.61
CA GLY A 401 1.34 2.00 -21.04
C GLY A 401 0.10 1.17 -21.41
N VAL A 402 -0.15 1.01 -22.71
CA VAL A 402 -1.25 0.18 -23.25
C VAL A 402 -1.06 -1.33 -23.03
N THR A 403 0.20 -1.78 -23.01
CA THR A 403 0.59 -3.19 -22.89
C THR A 403 1.47 -3.35 -21.65
N GLN A 404 1.06 -4.18 -20.71
CA GLN A 404 1.75 -4.28 -19.42
C GLN A 404 3.15 -4.89 -19.59
N GLY A 405 4.16 -4.15 -19.14
CA GLY A 405 5.58 -4.49 -19.27
C GLY A 405 6.26 -3.94 -20.52
N LEU A 406 5.53 -3.46 -21.55
CA LEU A 406 6.13 -3.03 -22.82
C LEU A 406 5.93 -1.53 -23.08
N ALA A 407 7.01 -0.84 -23.50
CA ALA A 407 7.01 0.57 -23.88
C ALA A 407 6.37 0.84 -25.26
N GLU A 408 5.14 0.34 -25.48
CA GLU A 408 4.38 0.49 -26.74
C GLU A 408 3.57 1.80 -26.80
N GLY A 409 3.68 2.64 -25.77
CA GLY A 409 3.00 3.93 -25.68
C GLY A 409 1.67 3.88 -24.93
N TYR A 410 0.77 4.80 -25.28
CA TYR A 410 -0.36 5.19 -24.42
C TYR A 410 -1.66 5.33 -25.20
N GLU A 411 -2.77 5.11 -24.49
CA GLU A 411 -4.10 5.43 -24.98
C GLU A 411 -4.30 6.96 -25.00
N MET A 412 -5.19 7.43 -25.88
CA MET A 412 -5.55 8.84 -26.02
C MET A 412 -7.06 8.99 -25.77
N GLY A 413 -7.45 9.76 -24.76
CA GLY A 413 -8.84 9.93 -24.38
C GLY A 413 -9.06 11.00 -23.29
N PRO A 414 -10.32 11.23 -22.88
CA PRO A 414 -10.61 12.08 -21.72
C PRO A 414 -9.98 11.49 -20.46
N ALA A 415 -9.38 12.34 -19.63
CA ALA A 415 -8.78 11.91 -18.36
C ALA A 415 -9.73 12.08 -17.16
N ALA A 416 -10.86 12.74 -17.39
CA ALA A 416 -11.99 12.87 -16.49
C ALA A 416 -13.29 12.99 -17.28
N GLU A 417 -14.38 12.52 -16.69
CA GLU A 417 -15.75 12.77 -17.16
C GLU A 417 -16.49 13.49 -16.03
N VAL A 418 -16.73 14.79 -16.23
CA VAL A 418 -17.19 15.68 -15.17
C VAL A 418 -18.66 16.01 -15.43
N GLY A 419 -19.56 15.39 -14.66
CA GLY A 419 -21.00 15.56 -14.82
C GLY A 419 -21.57 14.96 -16.13
N GLY A 420 -20.95 13.90 -16.64
CA GLY A 420 -21.31 13.31 -17.94
C GLY A 420 -20.69 14.04 -19.15
N VAL A 421 -19.84 15.04 -18.91
CA VAL A 421 -19.13 15.76 -19.99
C VAL A 421 -17.65 15.37 -19.98
N PRO A 422 -17.12 14.78 -21.07
CA PRO A 422 -15.72 14.37 -21.14
C PRO A 422 -14.78 15.56 -21.27
N THR A 423 -13.63 15.48 -20.58
CA THR A 423 -12.50 16.41 -20.75
C THR A 423 -11.81 16.27 -22.11
N ALA A 424 -10.98 17.25 -22.47
CA ALA A 424 -10.18 17.22 -23.68
C ALA A 424 -9.26 15.98 -23.74
N SER A 425 -9.18 15.37 -24.92
CA SER A 425 -8.41 14.14 -25.11
C SER A 425 -6.90 14.36 -24.93
N ARG A 426 -6.28 13.58 -24.04
CA ARG A 426 -4.84 13.59 -23.77
C ARG A 426 -4.27 12.17 -23.63
N ARG A 427 -2.94 12.07 -23.49
CA ARG A 427 -2.25 10.83 -23.06
C ARG A 427 -2.87 10.34 -21.75
N LEU A 428 -3.38 9.12 -21.77
CA LEU A 428 -3.86 8.41 -20.59
C LEU A 428 -2.80 7.39 -20.16
N THR A 429 -2.36 7.52 -18.92
CA THR A 429 -1.62 6.48 -18.20
C THR A 429 -2.61 5.46 -17.65
N ASN A 430 -2.28 4.18 -17.74
CA ASN A 430 -3.01 3.10 -17.08
C ASN A 430 -2.54 2.99 -15.61
N HIS A 431 -3.47 2.81 -14.68
CA HIS A 431 -3.20 2.79 -13.23
C HIS A 431 -3.29 1.38 -12.60
N PHE A 432 -3.16 0.31 -13.39
CA PHE A 432 -3.18 -1.06 -12.86
C PHE A 432 -1.83 -1.50 -12.26
N PHE A 433 -0.71 -1.00 -12.82
CA PHE A 433 0.65 -1.30 -12.35
C PHE A 433 0.92 -2.81 -12.20
N ALA A 434 0.77 -3.60 -13.27
CA ALA A 434 0.78 -5.06 -13.17
C ALA A 434 2.05 -5.63 -12.50
N GLY A 435 1.83 -6.40 -11.43
CA GLY A 435 2.82 -7.24 -10.74
C GLY A 435 2.32 -8.69 -10.62
N PRO A 436 3.06 -9.59 -9.97
CA PRO A 436 2.70 -11.01 -9.89
C PRO A 436 1.59 -11.33 -8.86
N ASP A 437 1.31 -10.43 -7.91
CA ASP A 437 0.63 -10.76 -6.65
C ASP A 437 -0.91 -10.65 -6.74
N TYR A 438 -1.63 -11.50 -5.98
CA TYR A 438 -3.09 -11.65 -6.03
C TYR A 438 -3.77 -11.30 -4.70
N SER A 439 -5.05 -10.92 -4.75
CA SER A 439 -5.89 -10.82 -3.56
C SER A 439 -6.21 -12.21 -3.00
N ILE A 440 -6.26 -12.31 -1.67
CA ILE A 440 -6.70 -13.50 -0.93
C ILE A 440 -7.69 -13.14 0.20
N ILE A 441 -8.40 -12.02 0.06
CA ILE A 441 -9.46 -11.59 0.97
C ILE A 441 -10.82 -11.57 0.27
N HIS A 442 -11.89 -11.50 1.06
CA HIS A 442 -13.27 -11.52 0.59
C HIS A 442 -13.52 -10.48 -0.54
N PRO A 443 -14.18 -10.85 -1.65
CA PRO A 443 -14.34 -9.98 -2.84
C PRO A 443 -15.13 -8.70 -2.58
N GLY A 444 -15.97 -8.66 -1.55
CA GLY A 444 -16.64 -7.43 -1.07
C GLY A 444 -15.71 -6.44 -0.35
N LEU A 445 -14.47 -6.82 -0.05
CA LEU A 445 -13.44 -5.95 0.55
C LEU A 445 -12.38 -5.49 -0.46
N PHE A 446 -12.13 -6.27 -1.52
CA PHE A 446 -11.20 -5.92 -2.58
C PHE A 446 -11.58 -6.65 -3.89
N PRO A 447 -11.65 -5.98 -5.06
CA PRO A 447 -11.19 -4.61 -5.37
C PRO A 447 -11.91 -3.51 -4.61
N HIS A 448 -11.34 -2.30 -4.55
CA HIS A 448 -12.10 -1.17 -3.97
C HIS A 448 -13.26 -0.79 -4.91
N SER A 449 -14.42 -0.49 -4.31
CA SER A 449 -15.67 -0.15 -4.99
C SER A 449 -16.44 0.85 -4.14
N VAL A 450 -17.01 1.87 -4.80
CA VAL A 450 -17.87 2.87 -4.17
C VAL A 450 -19.17 2.21 -3.70
N GLU A 451 -19.68 1.31 -4.53
CA GLU A 451 -20.91 0.54 -4.36
C GLU A 451 -20.78 -0.42 -3.16
N ALA A 452 -19.69 -1.18 -3.08
CA ALA A 452 -19.40 -2.06 -1.96
C ALA A 452 -19.27 -1.29 -0.63
N THR A 453 -18.62 -0.12 -0.67
CA THR A 453 -18.44 0.74 0.50
C THR A 453 -19.77 1.38 0.95
N ALA A 454 -20.70 1.63 0.03
CA ALA A 454 -22.00 2.21 0.31
C ALA A 454 -23.04 1.19 0.79
N LEU A 455 -22.94 -0.08 0.37
CA LEU A 455 -23.90 -1.12 0.76
C LEU A 455 -23.69 -1.63 2.19
N ALA A 456 -22.44 -1.89 2.60
CA ALA A 456 -22.14 -2.51 3.89
C ALA A 456 -20.72 -2.22 4.39
N THR A 457 -20.52 -2.22 5.71
CA THR A 457 -19.18 -2.08 6.30
C THR A 457 -18.33 -3.34 6.09
N GLN A 458 -17.02 -3.20 6.24
CA GLN A 458 -16.08 -4.34 6.12
C GLN A 458 -16.37 -5.48 7.12
N ARG A 459 -16.96 -5.17 8.29
CA ARG A 459 -17.35 -6.18 9.29
C ARG A 459 -18.58 -6.99 8.88
N GLU A 460 -19.36 -6.48 7.94
CA GLU A 460 -20.60 -7.09 7.48
C GLU A 460 -20.37 -7.85 6.18
N TRP A 461 -19.56 -7.30 5.28
CA TRP A 461 -18.99 -8.05 4.15
C TRP A 461 -18.26 -9.33 4.58
N LEU A 462 -17.58 -9.34 5.74
CA LEU A 462 -16.99 -10.56 6.32
C LEU A 462 -18.00 -11.59 6.86
N LYS A 463 -19.30 -11.26 6.90
CA LYS A 463 -20.41 -12.16 7.26
C LYS A 463 -21.16 -12.69 6.01
N PHE A 464 -20.82 -12.24 4.80
CA PHE A 464 -21.50 -12.63 3.57
C PHE A 464 -20.88 -13.92 3.00
N ASP A 465 -21.67 -14.99 2.88
CA ASP A 465 -21.16 -16.27 2.34
C ASP A 465 -21.39 -16.38 0.82
N TYR A 466 -20.47 -15.77 0.06
CA TYR A 466 -20.46 -15.86 -1.40
C TYR A 466 -20.11 -17.28 -1.92
N GLU A 467 -19.50 -18.14 -1.09
CA GLU A 467 -19.09 -19.50 -1.47
C GLU A 467 -20.25 -20.49 -1.30
N ALA A 468 -21.13 -20.26 -0.32
CA ALA A 468 -22.45 -20.90 -0.22
C ALA A 468 -23.41 -20.45 -1.33
N GLY A 469 -23.11 -19.34 -2.02
CA GLY A 469 -23.88 -18.84 -3.17
C GLY A 469 -24.96 -17.82 -2.83
N TRP A 470 -24.86 -17.11 -1.69
CA TRP A 470 -25.84 -16.10 -1.28
C TRP A 470 -26.12 -15.07 -2.37
N GLY A 471 -27.39 -14.65 -2.50
CA GLY A 471 -27.85 -13.72 -3.53
C GLY A 471 -27.89 -14.29 -4.95
N THR A 472 -27.91 -15.61 -5.11
CA THR A 472 -28.12 -16.27 -6.42
C THR A 472 -29.41 -17.08 -6.41
N ASP A 473 -30.12 -17.11 -7.55
CA ASP A 473 -31.37 -17.86 -7.73
C ASP A 473 -31.26 -19.31 -7.21
N GLU A 474 -30.15 -20.00 -7.48
CA GLU A 474 -29.94 -21.41 -7.06
C GLU A 474 -29.88 -21.57 -5.54
N PHE A 475 -29.34 -20.59 -4.81
CA PHE A 475 -29.32 -20.61 -3.35
C PHE A 475 -30.64 -20.11 -2.77
N GLU A 476 -31.17 -18.99 -3.25
CA GLU A 476 -32.37 -18.36 -2.68
C GLU A 476 -33.66 -19.15 -2.96
N ASP A 477 -33.74 -19.93 -4.06
CA ASP A 477 -34.85 -20.89 -4.31
C ASP A 477 -34.69 -22.21 -3.52
N SER A 478 -33.54 -22.50 -2.91
CA SER A 478 -33.25 -23.80 -2.26
C SER A 478 -32.92 -23.75 -0.76
N VAL A 479 -32.64 -22.56 -0.22
CA VAL A 479 -32.52 -22.31 1.22
C VAL A 479 -33.86 -22.54 1.94
N ALA A 480 -33.82 -22.91 3.22
CA ALA A 480 -35.02 -23.15 4.01
C ALA A 480 -35.58 -21.85 4.60
N ASP A 481 -36.92 -21.76 4.72
CA ASP A 481 -37.64 -20.62 5.32
C ASP A 481 -37.18 -20.28 6.76
N ASP A 482 -36.53 -21.22 7.47
CA ASP A 482 -36.01 -21.10 8.83
C ASP A 482 -34.47 -20.90 8.91
N HIS A 483 -33.81 -20.54 7.80
CA HIS A 483 -32.38 -20.24 7.80
C HIS A 483 -32.06 -18.88 8.43
N GLU A 484 -31.32 -18.88 9.54
CA GLU A 484 -30.88 -17.68 10.24
C GLU A 484 -29.69 -17.01 9.52
N PHE A 485 -29.98 -15.95 8.75
CA PHE A 485 -28.96 -15.07 8.18
C PHE A 485 -28.46 -14.03 9.21
N PRO A 486 -27.21 -13.54 9.11
CA PRO A 486 -26.75 -12.37 9.85
C PRO A 486 -27.59 -11.14 9.52
N GLU A 487 -27.86 -10.29 10.51
CA GLU A 487 -28.78 -9.15 10.43
C GLU A 487 -28.62 -8.26 9.16
N PRO A 488 -27.41 -7.84 8.71
CA PRO A 488 -27.24 -7.02 7.50
C PRO A 488 -27.68 -7.75 6.20
N TRP A 489 -27.68 -9.08 6.25
CA TRP A 489 -27.97 -9.98 5.14
C TRP A 489 -29.29 -10.73 5.33
N GLN A 490 -30.13 -10.32 6.29
CA GLN A 490 -31.41 -10.97 6.59
C GLN A 490 -32.40 -10.90 5.41
N TRP A 491 -32.40 -9.77 4.69
CA TRP A 491 -33.29 -9.52 3.56
C TRP A 491 -32.68 -10.06 2.26
N VAL A 492 -33.50 -10.78 1.49
CA VAL A 492 -33.06 -11.39 0.21
C VAL A 492 -32.62 -10.35 -0.82
N ASP A 493 -33.29 -9.19 -0.87
CA ASP A 493 -32.92 -8.08 -1.76
C ASP A 493 -31.49 -7.58 -1.48
N ALA A 494 -31.11 -7.43 -0.20
CA ALA A 494 -29.76 -7.05 0.19
C ALA A 494 -28.70 -8.11 -0.20
N ARG A 495 -29.08 -9.39 -0.24
CA ARG A 495 -28.20 -10.46 -0.74
C ARG A 495 -28.03 -10.40 -2.26
N TYR A 496 -29.10 -10.13 -3.01
CA TYR A 496 -29.01 -9.90 -4.46
C TYR A 496 -28.20 -8.64 -4.82
N ASP A 497 -28.38 -7.52 -4.11
CA ASP A 497 -27.59 -6.30 -4.30
C ASP A 497 -26.10 -6.55 -3.99
N ALA A 498 -25.80 -7.25 -2.89
CA ALA A 498 -24.44 -7.67 -2.56
C ALA A 498 -23.85 -8.57 -3.66
N ARG A 499 -24.62 -9.53 -4.16
CA ARG A 499 -24.19 -10.44 -5.23
C ARG A 499 -23.87 -9.70 -6.53
N ALA A 500 -24.71 -8.77 -6.95
CA ALA A 500 -24.49 -7.97 -8.15
C ALA A 500 -23.17 -7.18 -8.09
N ILE A 501 -22.82 -6.66 -6.91
CA ILE A 501 -21.51 -6.04 -6.67
C ILE A 501 -20.39 -7.08 -6.78
N LEU A 502 -20.52 -8.25 -6.13
CA LEU A 502 -19.49 -9.28 -6.18
C LEU A 502 -19.22 -9.79 -7.60
N ASP A 503 -20.25 -9.91 -8.45
CA ASP A 503 -20.07 -10.37 -9.82
C ASP A 503 -19.28 -9.36 -10.69
N GLU A 504 -19.47 -8.03 -10.53
CA GLU A 504 -18.57 -7.06 -11.20
C GLU A 504 -17.15 -7.09 -10.61
N GLN A 505 -17.02 -7.38 -9.31
CA GLN A 505 -15.72 -7.51 -8.65
C GLN A 505 -14.96 -8.75 -9.14
N PHE A 506 -15.65 -9.86 -9.45
CA PHE A 506 -15.05 -11.01 -10.12
C PHE A 506 -14.60 -10.69 -11.56
N GLU A 507 -15.38 -9.92 -12.34
CA GLU A 507 -14.93 -9.43 -13.65
C GLU A 507 -13.66 -8.56 -13.55
N ARG A 508 -13.61 -7.65 -12.58
CA ARG A 508 -12.42 -6.80 -12.32
C ARG A 508 -11.20 -7.64 -11.90
N LEU A 509 -11.38 -8.64 -11.04
CA LEU A 509 -10.31 -9.56 -10.61
C LEU A 509 -9.81 -10.45 -11.77
N GLU A 510 -10.70 -10.88 -12.66
CA GLU A 510 -10.35 -11.70 -13.82
C GLU A 510 -9.62 -10.88 -14.89
N TRP A 511 -10.08 -9.68 -15.23
CA TRP A 511 -9.33 -8.73 -16.06
C TRP A 511 -7.92 -8.47 -15.51
N ALA A 512 -7.83 -8.28 -14.19
CA ALA A 512 -6.56 -8.12 -13.51
C ALA A 512 -5.70 -9.41 -13.60
N ARG A 513 -6.27 -10.62 -13.49
CA ARG A 513 -5.55 -11.89 -13.72
C ARG A 513 -4.97 -11.96 -15.14
N GLU A 514 -5.72 -11.54 -16.16
CA GLU A 514 -5.21 -11.47 -17.53
C GLU A 514 -4.03 -10.49 -17.64
N LYS A 515 -4.12 -9.30 -17.04
CA LYS A 515 -3.05 -8.30 -17.07
C LYS A 515 -1.81 -8.66 -16.25
N ARG A 516 -1.94 -9.46 -15.18
CA ARG A 516 -0.80 -10.11 -14.50
C ARG A 516 -0.13 -11.15 -15.40
N LEU A 517 -0.93 -11.95 -16.12
CA LEU A 517 -0.41 -12.95 -17.07
C LEU A 517 0.26 -12.30 -18.30
N GLU A 518 -0.20 -11.12 -18.72
CA GLU A 518 0.41 -10.31 -19.77
C GLU A 518 1.84 -9.89 -19.41
N VAL A 519 2.04 -9.21 -18.28
CA VAL A 519 3.39 -8.79 -17.84
C VAL A 519 4.32 -9.97 -17.56
N LEU A 520 3.80 -11.07 -16.98
CA LEU A 520 4.61 -12.27 -16.71
C LEU A 520 5.05 -12.98 -18.01
N LYS A 521 4.24 -12.98 -19.07
CA LYS A 521 4.65 -13.50 -20.39
C LYS A 521 5.67 -12.61 -21.09
N HIS A 522 5.71 -11.31 -20.79
CA HIS A 522 6.75 -10.41 -21.28
C HIS A 522 8.04 -10.51 -20.46
N GLY A 523 7.96 -10.81 -19.16
CA GLY A 523 9.13 -10.97 -18.29
C GLY A 523 9.94 -12.25 -18.47
N PHE A 524 9.39 -13.29 -19.12
CA PHE A 524 10.04 -14.60 -19.28
C PHE A 524 9.93 -15.18 -20.70
N GLU A 525 11.07 -15.55 -21.26
CA GLU A 525 11.18 -16.37 -22.46
C GLU A 525 11.95 -17.67 -22.15
N LEU A 526 11.53 -18.79 -22.77
CA LEU A 526 12.24 -20.07 -22.72
C LEU A 526 12.65 -20.48 -24.14
N SER A 527 13.91 -20.87 -24.32
CA SER A 527 14.39 -21.35 -25.62
C SER A 527 13.85 -22.75 -25.98
N ASP A 528 13.91 -23.11 -27.26
CA ASP A 528 13.78 -24.52 -27.69
C ASP A 528 14.69 -25.47 -26.88
N ILE A 529 14.16 -26.64 -26.50
CA ILE A 529 14.91 -27.67 -25.76
C ILE A 529 15.95 -28.32 -26.69
N ARG A 530 17.23 -28.10 -26.40
CA ARG A 530 18.36 -28.60 -27.20
C ARG A 530 18.89 -29.91 -26.61
N VAL A 531 18.36 -31.04 -27.07
CA VAL A 531 18.86 -32.38 -26.68
C VAL A 531 20.32 -32.54 -27.14
N ARG A 532 21.22 -32.74 -26.17
CA ARG A 532 22.65 -33.01 -26.37
C ARG A 532 22.95 -34.49 -26.51
N SER A 533 22.24 -35.34 -25.77
CA SER A 533 22.23 -36.79 -25.97
C SER A 533 20.91 -37.41 -25.51
N ALA A 534 20.53 -38.51 -26.15
CA ALA A 534 19.43 -39.38 -25.72
C ALA A 534 19.82 -40.83 -26.05
N ASP A 535 20.23 -41.58 -25.02
CA ASP A 535 20.73 -42.95 -25.17
C ASP A 535 20.34 -43.83 -23.98
N ALA A 536 20.87 -45.06 -23.94
CA ALA A 536 20.54 -46.04 -22.89
C ALA A 536 20.90 -45.60 -21.46
N SER A 537 21.79 -44.61 -21.30
CA SER A 537 22.23 -44.07 -20.00
C SER A 537 21.35 -42.92 -19.47
N GLY A 538 20.64 -42.20 -20.34
CA GLY A 538 19.79 -41.07 -19.97
C GLY A 538 19.53 -40.10 -21.13
N ILE A 539 18.98 -38.94 -20.77
CA ILE A 539 18.81 -37.79 -21.68
C ILE A 539 19.58 -36.62 -21.07
N SER A 540 20.34 -35.91 -21.90
CA SER A 540 20.97 -34.63 -21.58
C SER A 540 20.46 -33.59 -22.57
N PHE A 541 20.02 -32.45 -22.07
CA PHE A 541 19.50 -31.34 -22.86
C PHE A 541 19.92 -30.01 -22.23
N GLU A 542 19.77 -28.94 -23.00
CA GLU A 542 19.84 -27.55 -22.53
C GLU A 542 18.51 -26.84 -22.82
N ILE A 543 18.21 -25.84 -22.00
CA ILE A 543 17.15 -24.86 -22.18
C ILE A 543 17.66 -23.56 -21.56
N ASP A 544 17.50 -22.45 -22.28
CA ASP A 544 17.83 -21.13 -21.76
C ASP A 544 16.59 -20.54 -21.09
N VAL A 545 16.77 -20.00 -19.87
CA VAL A 545 15.78 -19.13 -19.22
C VAL A 545 16.22 -17.70 -19.47
N ILE A 546 15.39 -16.94 -20.16
CA ILE A 546 15.72 -15.62 -20.70
C ILE A 546 14.78 -14.59 -20.09
N ASN A 547 15.35 -13.49 -19.59
CA ASN A 547 14.62 -12.24 -19.42
C ASN A 547 14.80 -11.44 -20.72
N PRO A 548 13.76 -11.30 -21.57
CA PRO A 548 13.85 -10.55 -22.83
C PRO A 548 13.72 -9.03 -22.60
N MET A 549 13.38 -8.59 -21.39
CA MET A 549 13.12 -7.19 -21.06
C MET A 549 14.39 -6.41 -20.78
N ASP A 550 14.49 -5.24 -21.41
CA ASP A 550 15.58 -4.30 -21.21
C ASP A 550 15.37 -3.32 -20.05
N GLY A 551 14.42 -3.63 -19.14
CA GLY A 551 13.94 -2.77 -18.06
C GLY A 551 14.71 -2.93 -16.74
N HIS A 552 14.61 -4.10 -16.11
CA HIS A 552 15.18 -4.49 -14.81
C HIS A 552 15.39 -6.02 -14.75
N GLY A 553 15.87 -6.56 -13.64
CA GLY A 553 15.97 -8.00 -13.40
C GLY A 553 14.60 -8.70 -13.32
N VAL A 554 14.58 -10.01 -13.54
CA VAL A 554 13.37 -10.84 -13.30
C VAL A 554 13.83 -12.07 -12.51
N PRO A 555 13.43 -12.21 -11.23
CA PRO A 555 12.50 -11.35 -10.50
C PRO A 555 13.17 -10.02 -10.11
N THR A 556 12.36 -9.05 -9.68
CA THR A 556 12.84 -7.84 -8.98
C THR A 556 11.82 -7.45 -7.91
N GLY A 557 12.14 -6.40 -7.15
CA GLY A 557 11.47 -6.05 -5.91
C GLY A 557 12.13 -6.77 -4.74
N PHE A 558 11.31 -7.36 -3.87
CA PHE A 558 11.73 -8.21 -2.77
C PHE A 558 12.13 -9.61 -3.31
N ASP A 559 13.38 -9.74 -3.77
CA ASP A 559 13.84 -10.83 -4.65
C ASP A 559 14.17 -12.14 -3.92
N ALA A 560 14.73 -12.06 -2.70
CA ALA A 560 15.11 -13.22 -1.90
C ALA A 560 13.93 -14.16 -1.57
N GLU A 561 12.71 -13.63 -1.50
CA GLU A 561 11.46 -14.36 -1.29
C GLU A 561 10.71 -14.67 -2.60
N ARG A 562 11.00 -13.96 -3.70
CA ARG A 562 10.36 -14.13 -5.02
C ARG A 562 11.04 -15.24 -5.84
N LEU A 563 11.00 -16.46 -5.31
CA LEU A 563 11.64 -17.63 -5.91
C LEU A 563 10.95 -18.10 -7.20
N ILE A 564 11.76 -18.36 -8.23
CA ILE A 564 11.32 -18.93 -9.52
C ILE A 564 11.87 -20.36 -9.63
N PHE A 565 11.04 -21.27 -10.14
CA PHE A 565 11.40 -22.68 -10.33
C PHE A 565 11.13 -23.10 -11.78
N LEU A 566 12.11 -23.71 -12.43
CA LEU A 566 11.93 -24.39 -13.71
C LEU A 566 11.55 -25.85 -13.45
N ASP A 567 10.27 -26.18 -13.60
CA ASP A 567 9.83 -27.58 -13.62
C ASP A 567 10.22 -28.25 -14.94
N VAL A 568 10.62 -29.53 -14.87
CA VAL A 568 11.04 -30.35 -16.01
C VAL A 568 10.41 -31.73 -15.88
N THR A 569 9.22 -31.88 -16.45
CA THR A 569 8.58 -33.17 -16.65
C THR A 569 9.10 -33.83 -17.94
N VAL A 570 9.58 -35.07 -17.83
CA VAL A 570 9.96 -35.93 -18.97
C VAL A 570 9.00 -37.11 -19.02
N THR A 571 8.42 -37.41 -20.18
CA THR A 571 7.46 -38.51 -20.33
C THR A 571 7.90 -39.60 -21.31
N ASP A 572 7.40 -40.82 -21.08
CA ASP A 572 7.50 -41.93 -22.03
C ASP A 572 6.41 -41.88 -23.14
N PRO A 573 6.51 -42.68 -24.21
CA PRO A 573 5.55 -42.66 -25.32
C PRO A 573 4.11 -43.08 -25.00
N VAL A 574 3.80 -43.46 -23.75
CA VAL A 574 2.43 -43.74 -23.27
C VAL A 574 2.02 -42.83 -22.10
N GLY A 575 2.82 -41.79 -21.80
CA GLY A 575 2.47 -40.71 -20.87
C GLY A 575 2.92 -40.90 -19.42
N ASN A 576 3.75 -41.91 -19.10
CA ASN A 576 4.32 -42.04 -17.76
C ASN A 576 5.46 -41.03 -17.57
N VAL A 577 5.57 -40.43 -16.37
CA VAL A 577 6.69 -39.60 -15.91
C VAL A 577 7.72 -40.47 -15.17
#